data_AF-X8AEP6-F1
#
_entry.id   AF-X8AEP6-F1
#
_cell.length_a   1.000
_cell.length_b   1.000
_cell.length_c   1.000
_cell.angle_alpha   90.00
_cell.angle_beta   90.00
_cell.angle_gamma   90.00
#
_symmetry.space_group_name_H-M   'P 1'
#
loop_
_entity.id
_entity.type
_entity.pdbx_description
1 polymer ?
#
loop_
_entity_poly.entity_id
_entity_poly.type
_entity_poly.pdbx_seq_one_letter_code
_entity_poly.pdbx_strand_id
1 'polypeptide(L)'
;MIIPSLALPARAREASLTDLIYAHHPRFTGVRRAYESHTAPVEGGDVLLLAPGVVAVGVGERTTPAGAEALARSLFDDDLAHTVLAVPIEQKRAQMHLDTVCTMVDTDAVVMYANVVDTLSAFTLERTPDGVKISDEAPFVEAAANAMGIDKLRVIDTGLDPVIAEREQWDDGNNTLALAPGVVVAYERNARTNARLQDAGIEVLTIAASELGTGRGGPRCMSCPVARDPL
;
A
#
# COMPACT_ATOMS: atom_id res chain seq x y z
N MET A 1 1.20 -14.97 -3.64
CA MET A 1 2.32 -14.25 -2.99
C MET A 1 3.13 -13.50 -4.04
N ILE A 2 3.62 -12.30 -3.74
CA ILE A 2 4.48 -11.51 -4.65
C ILE A 2 5.92 -11.61 -4.14
N ILE A 3 6.87 -11.96 -5.01
CA ILE A 3 8.30 -11.79 -4.72
C ILE A 3 8.73 -10.46 -5.34
N PRO A 4 9.11 -9.46 -4.54
CA PRO A 4 9.38 -8.13 -5.07
C PRO A 4 10.68 -8.12 -5.89
N SER A 5 10.67 -7.32 -6.96
CA SER A 5 11.88 -6.96 -7.71
C SER A 5 12.33 -5.60 -7.22
N LEU A 6 13.28 -5.58 -6.27
CA LEU A 6 13.66 -4.38 -5.54
C LEU A 6 14.55 -3.47 -6.39
N ALA A 7 14.22 -2.18 -6.45
CA ALA A 7 14.87 -1.23 -7.36
C ALA A 7 16.33 -0.96 -7.01
N LEU A 8 16.68 -1.00 -5.71
CA LEU A 8 18.04 -0.76 -5.24
C LEU A 8 18.87 -2.05 -5.18
N PRO A 9 20.04 -2.12 -5.84
CA PRO A 9 20.89 -3.30 -5.85
C PRO A 9 21.28 -3.81 -4.46
N ALA A 10 21.45 -2.90 -3.49
CA ALA A 10 21.78 -3.24 -2.11
C ALA A 10 20.73 -4.14 -1.44
N ARG A 11 19.47 -4.04 -1.86
CA ARG A 11 18.35 -4.80 -1.31
C ARG A 11 18.06 -6.11 -2.04
N ALA A 12 18.67 -6.36 -3.20
CA ALA A 12 18.38 -7.54 -4.03
C ALA A 12 18.51 -8.87 -3.27
N ARG A 13 19.42 -8.94 -2.29
CA ARG A 13 19.62 -10.13 -1.45
C ARG A 13 18.43 -10.43 -0.53
N GLU A 14 17.64 -9.42 -0.15
CA GLU A 14 16.42 -9.60 0.66
C GLU A 14 15.38 -10.43 -0.10
N ALA A 15 15.19 -10.13 -1.39
CA ALA A 15 14.27 -10.85 -2.25
C ALA A 15 14.70 -12.30 -2.45
N SER A 16 16.00 -12.56 -2.63
CA SER A 16 16.51 -13.94 -2.75
C SER A 16 16.27 -14.79 -1.51
N LEU A 17 16.41 -14.22 -0.31
CA LEU A 17 16.12 -14.95 0.94
C LEU A 17 14.63 -15.28 1.06
N THR A 18 13.78 -14.32 0.71
CA THR A 18 12.32 -14.50 0.74
C THR A 18 11.87 -15.55 -0.28
N ASP A 19 12.44 -15.54 -1.48
CA ASP A 19 12.17 -16.53 -2.53
C ASP A 19 12.52 -17.95 -2.06
N LEU A 20 13.70 -18.14 -1.45
CA LEU A 20 14.10 -19.44 -0.89
C LEU A 20 13.12 -19.95 0.17
N ILE A 21 12.62 -19.07 1.05
CA ILE A 21 11.62 -19.43 2.05
C ILE A 21 10.33 -19.89 1.36
N TYR A 22 9.80 -19.12 0.40
CA TYR A 22 8.57 -19.49 -0.30
C TYR A 22 8.73 -20.73 -1.20
N ALA A 23 9.93 -20.97 -1.74
CA ALA A 23 10.20 -22.13 -2.60
C ALA A 23 10.26 -23.44 -1.81
N HIS A 24 10.84 -23.42 -0.60
CA HIS A 24 11.29 -24.65 0.06
C HIS A 24 10.67 -24.89 1.43
N HIS A 25 10.17 -23.87 2.11
CA HIS A 25 9.65 -24.06 3.46
C HIS A 25 8.26 -24.75 3.40
N PRO A 26 8.01 -25.83 4.18
CA PRO A 26 6.77 -26.62 4.10
C PRO A 26 5.47 -25.83 4.26
N ARG A 27 5.50 -24.73 5.03
CA ARG A 27 4.34 -23.83 5.21
C ARG A 27 3.87 -23.15 3.92
N PHE A 28 4.72 -23.04 2.90
CA PHE A 28 4.41 -22.37 1.64
C PHE A 28 4.31 -23.34 0.45
N THR A 29 4.44 -24.64 0.69
CA THR A 29 4.33 -25.65 -0.36
C THR A 29 2.95 -25.58 -1.02
N GLY A 30 2.93 -25.44 -2.36
CA GLY A 30 1.69 -25.35 -3.14
C GLY A 30 1.07 -23.95 -3.23
N VAL A 31 1.65 -22.94 -2.56
CA VAL A 31 1.21 -21.55 -2.69
C VAL A 31 1.63 -21.00 -4.06
N ARG A 32 0.67 -20.50 -4.83
CA ARG A 32 0.97 -19.85 -6.11
C ARG A 32 1.63 -18.49 -5.92
N ARG A 33 2.56 -18.19 -6.83
CA ARG A 33 3.28 -16.94 -6.89
C ARG A 33 2.64 -16.08 -7.98
N ALA A 34 2.11 -14.94 -7.56
CA ALA A 34 1.32 -14.04 -8.40
C ALA A 34 2.18 -13.00 -9.12
N TYR A 35 3.51 -13.06 -8.95
CA TYR A 35 4.48 -12.26 -9.68
C TYR A 35 5.88 -12.81 -9.38
N GLU A 36 6.58 -13.27 -10.42
CA GLU A 36 7.96 -13.75 -10.35
C GLU A 36 8.89 -12.97 -11.29
N SER A 37 8.47 -11.81 -11.80
CA SER A 37 9.27 -11.13 -12.79
C SER A 37 10.44 -10.38 -12.17
N HIS A 38 11.66 -10.82 -12.49
CA HIS A 38 12.88 -10.07 -12.24
C HIS A 38 13.13 -8.96 -13.28
N THR A 39 12.22 -8.78 -14.26
CA THR A 39 12.49 -7.91 -15.42
C THR A 39 12.07 -6.46 -15.19
N ALA A 40 11.16 -6.19 -14.25
CA ALA A 40 10.69 -4.84 -13.93
C ALA A 40 10.55 -4.65 -12.41
N PRO A 41 11.03 -3.54 -11.84
CA PRO A 41 10.92 -3.29 -10.41
C PRO A 41 9.47 -3.19 -9.91
N VAL A 42 9.21 -3.83 -8.77
CA VAL A 42 7.97 -3.78 -7.97
C VAL A 42 8.38 -3.92 -6.50
N GLU A 43 8.07 -2.93 -5.66
CA GLU A 43 8.31 -2.97 -4.22
C GLU A 43 6.98 -3.10 -3.44
N GLY A 44 6.99 -3.86 -2.33
CA GLY A 44 5.76 -4.17 -1.58
C GLY A 44 5.07 -2.98 -0.92
N GLY A 45 5.80 -1.90 -0.64
CA GLY A 45 5.22 -0.64 -0.14
C GLY A 45 4.24 0.00 -1.12
N ASP A 46 4.39 -0.27 -2.42
CA ASP A 46 3.49 0.26 -3.45
C ASP A 46 2.23 -0.58 -3.63
N VAL A 47 2.15 -1.78 -3.06
CA VAL A 47 1.02 -2.69 -3.24
C VAL A 47 0.09 -2.62 -2.03
N LEU A 48 -1.13 -2.17 -2.26
CA LEU A 48 -2.20 -2.12 -1.25
C LEU A 48 -3.42 -2.89 -1.73
N LEU A 49 -3.84 -3.88 -0.94
CA LEU A 49 -5.15 -4.51 -1.10
C LEU A 49 -6.21 -3.60 -0.47
N LEU A 50 -7.07 -2.99 -1.29
CA LEU A 50 -8.11 -2.07 -0.83
C LEU A 50 -9.37 -2.83 -0.39
N ALA A 51 -9.78 -3.81 -1.19
CA ALA A 51 -10.92 -4.69 -0.94
C ALA A 51 -10.65 -6.06 -1.58
N PRO A 52 -11.45 -7.11 -1.28
CA PRO A 52 -11.35 -8.37 -2.00
C PRO A 52 -11.42 -8.15 -3.52
N GLY A 53 -10.35 -8.49 -4.24
CA GLY A 53 -10.27 -8.34 -5.69
C GLY A 53 -9.87 -6.94 -6.20
N VAL A 54 -9.62 -5.96 -5.32
CA VAL A 54 -9.26 -4.58 -5.67
C VAL A 54 -7.91 -4.20 -5.08
N VAL A 55 -6.94 -3.91 -5.95
CA VAL A 55 -5.56 -3.61 -5.54
C VAL A 55 -5.16 -2.23 -6.06
N ALA A 56 -4.54 -1.40 -5.22
CA ALA A 56 -3.82 -0.21 -5.65
C ALA A 56 -2.32 -0.49 -5.74
N VAL A 57 -1.69 0.02 -6.80
CA VAL A 57 -0.26 -0.13 -7.08
C VAL A 57 0.34 1.25 -7.34
N GLY A 58 1.20 1.71 -6.44
CA GLY A 58 2.03 2.90 -6.64
C GLY A 58 2.95 2.74 -7.86
N VAL A 59 3.05 3.77 -8.68
CA VAL A 59 3.88 3.79 -9.89
C VAL A 59 4.85 4.98 -9.83
N GLY A 60 6.15 4.69 -9.82
CA GLY A 60 7.23 5.67 -9.64
C GLY A 60 8.62 5.07 -9.86
N GLU A 61 9.63 5.53 -9.12
CA GLU A 61 11.01 5.02 -9.25
C GLU A 61 11.18 3.62 -8.65
N ARG A 62 10.36 3.23 -7.67
CA ARG A 62 10.45 1.92 -6.97
C ARG A 62 9.64 0.82 -7.63
N THR A 63 8.46 1.16 -8.10
CA THR A 63 7.61 0.28 -8.89
C THR A 63 7.37 0.93 -10.24
N THR A 64 7.94 0.33 -11.29
CA THR A 64 7.88 0.91 -12.65
C THR A 64 6.51 0.68 -13.29
N PRO A 65 6.10 1.48 -14.30
CA PRO A 65 4.86 1.21 -15.05
C PRO A 65 4.78 -0.21 -15.61
N ALA A 66 5.89 -0.72 -16.16
CA ALA A 66 5.98 -2.08 -16.67
C ALA A 66 5.87 -3.14 -15.54
N GLY A 67 6.41 -2.83 -14.36
CA GLY A 67 6.27 -3.66 -13.17
C GLY A 67 4.83 -3.74 -12.70
N ALA A 68 4.15 -2.60 -12.60
CA ALA A 68 2.75 -2.50 -12.23
C ALA A 68 1.83 -3.22 -13.22
N GLU A 69 2.06 -3.04 -14.53
CA GLU A 69 1.29 -3.74 -15.57
C GLU A 69 1.48 -5.27 -15.50
N ALA A 70 2.73 -5.73 -15.38
CA ALA A 70 3.02 -7.15 -15.29
C ALA A 70 2.43 -7.76 -14.00
N LEU A 71 2.45 -7.02 -12.88
CA LEU A 71 1.76 -7.43 -11.65
C LEU A 71 0.25 -7.52 -11.87
N ALA A 72 -0.37 -6.50 -12.47
CA ALA A 72 -1.81 -6.48 -12.71
C ALA A 72 -2.25 -7.68 -13.55
N ARG A 73 -1.54 -7.98 -14.65
CA ARG A 73 -1.83 -9.15 -15.49
C ARG A 73 -1.74 -10.45 -14.71
N SER A 74 -0.67 -10.64 -13.92
CA SER A 74 -0.51 -11.86 -13.15
C SER A 74 -1.55 -12.01 -12.04
N LEU A 75 -2.01 -10.91 -11.43
CA LEU A 75 -3.13 -10.92 -10.49
C LEU A 75 -4.45 -11.31 -11.18
N PHE A 76 -4.67 -10.86 -12.42
CA PHE A 76 -5.85 -11.21 -13.21
C PHE A 76 -5.83 -12.67 -13.69
N ASP A 77 -4.67 -13.16 -14.12
CA ASP A 77 -4.50 -14.53 -14.63
C ASP A 77 -4.68 -15.59 -13.52
N ASP A 78 -4.31 -15.25 -12.28
CA ASP A 78 -4.52 -16.11 -11.10
C ASP A 78 -5.89 -15.88 -10.41
N ASP A 79 -6.79 -15.07 -10.99
CA ASP A 79 -8.09 -14.68 -10.42
C ASP A 79 -7.98 -14.10 -8.99
N LEU A 80 -6.89 -13.39 -8.70
CA LEU A 80 -6.63 -12.74 -7.40
C LEU A 80 -7.15 -11.30 -7.32
N ALA A 81 -7.32 -10.66 -8.48
CA ALA A 81 -7.92 -9.34 -8.61
C ALA A 81 -8.87 -9.29 -9.82
N HIS A 82 -9.85 -8.41 -9.76
CA HIS A 82 -10.64 -8.01 -10.94
C HIS A 82 -10.35 -6.56 -11.34
N THR A 83 -9.83 -5.75 -10.41
CA THR A 83 -9.50 -4.34 -10.63
C THR A 83 -8.15 -4.00 -10.00
N VAL A 84 -7.29 -3.31 -10.76
CA VAL A 84 -6.03 -2.74 -10.27
C VAL A 84 -6.01 -1.24 -10.54
N LEU A 85 -5.76 -0.43 -9.52
CA LEU A 85 -5.57 1.02 -9.63
C LEU A 85 -4.08 1.31 -9.73
N ALA A 86 -3.61 1.75 -10.89
CA ALA A 86 -2.24 2.23 -11.05
C ALA A 86 -2.19 3.70 -10.60
N VAL A 87 -1.43 3.98 -9.54
CA VAL A 87 -1.41 5.28 -8.84
C VAL A 87 -0.07 5.96 -9.08
N PRO A 88 0.03 6.96 -9.98
CA PRO A 88 1.27 7.71 -10.15
C PRO A 88 1.65 8.41 -8.84
N ILE A 89 2.87 8.16 -8.37
CA ILE A 89 3.40 8.79 -7.16
C ILE A 89 4.62 9.65 -7.50
N GLU A 90 4.58 10.93 -7.13
CA GLU A 90 5.73 11.81 -7.26
C GLU A 90 6.71 11.51 -6.12
N GLN A 91 7.77 10.77 -6.41
CA GLN A 91 8.72 10.35 -5.39
C GLN A 91 9.64 11.50 -4.98
N LYS A 92 9.40 12.04 -3.77
CA LYS A 92 10.26 13.00 -3.07
C LYS A 92 10.97 12.28 -1.92
N ARG A 93 12.03 12.86 -1.35
CA ARG A 93 12.88 12.20 -0.32
C ARG A 93 12.13 11.57 0.89
N ALA A 94 10.90 12.00 1.19
CA ALA A 94 10.06 11.47 2.28
C ALA A 94 8.85 10.64 1.79
N GLN A 95 8.74 10.37 0.48
CA GLN A 95 7.65 9.65 -0.16
C GLN A 95 8.27 8.60 -1.09
N MET A 96 8.51 7.40 -0.55
CA MET A 96 9.18 6.33 -1.31
C MET A 96 8.20 5.37 -1.96
N HIS A 97 7.02 5.20 -1.35
CA HIS A 97 6.00 4.24 -1.75
C HIS A 97 4.60 4.77 -1.48
N LEU A 98 3.59 4.16 -2.11
CA LEU A 98 2.18 4.51 -1.90
C LEU A 98 1.75 4.38 -0.42
N ASP A 99 2.24 3.37 0.30
CA ASP A 99 1.92 3.16 1.72
C ASP A 99 2.52 4.19 2.68
N THR A 100 3.43 5.05 2.21
CA THR A 100 3.93 6.18 3.00
C THR A 100 2.99 7.38 2.92
N VAL A 101 2.05 7.39 1.97
CA VAL A 101 1.13 8.52 1.76
C VAL A 101 -0.34 8.14 1.88
N CYS A 102 -0.67 6.84 1.79
CA CYS A 102 -2.03 6.33 1.90
C CYS A 102 -2.03 4.89 2.44
N THR A 103 -2.75 4.60 3.52
CA THR A 103 -2.99 3.23 3.99
C THR A 103 -4.43 3.00 4.44
N MET A 104 -4.97 1.80 4.19
CA MET A 104 -6.28 1.37 4.70
C MET A 104 -6.22 1.17 6.22
N VAL A 105 -7.16 1.79 6.94
CA VAL A 105 -7.30 1.69 8.41
C VAL A 105 -8.63 1.07 8.83
N ASP A 106 -9.59 0.98 7.91
CA ASP A 106 -10.89 0.33 8.10
C ASP A 106 -11.41 -0.21 6.75
N THR A 107 -12.62 -0.79 6.72
CA THR A 107 -13.23 -1.29 5.46
C THR A 107 -13.58 -0.19 4.46
N ASP A 108 -13.80 1.02 4.94
CA ASP A 108 -14.20 2.19 4.15
C ASP A 108 -13.35 3.44 4.48
N ALA A 109 -12.18 3.27 5.11
CA ALA A 109 -11.34 4.39 5.51
C ALA A 109 -9.85 4.19 5.23
N VAL A 110 -9.23 5.29 4.80
CA VAL A 110 -7.78 5.44 4.65
C VAL A 110 -7.26 6.57 5.54
N VAL A 111 -6.04 6.41 6.04
CA VAL A 111 -5.23 7.53 6.51
C VAL A 111 -4.37 8.02 5.35
N MET A 112 -4.38 9.33 5.10
CA MET A 112 -3.67 9.92 3.96
C MET A 112 -2.87 11.16 4.35
N TYR A 113 -1.73 11.34 3.68
CA TYR A 113 -0.94 12.56 3.81
C TYR A 113 -1.71 13.74 3.20
N ALA A 114 -1.98 14.76 4.01
CA ALA A 114 -2.87 15.88 3.63
C ALA A 114 -2.49 16.56 2.31
N ASN A 115 -1.19 16.69 2.02
CA ASN A 115 -0.70 17.38 0.81
C ASN A 115 -0.86 16.58 -0.49
N VAL A 116 -1.28 15.31 -0.43
CA VAL A 116 -1.55 14.50 -1.63
C VAL A 116 -3.03 14.13 -1.79
N VAL A 117 -3.88 14.44 -0.83
CA VAL A 117 -5.31 14.04 -0.86
C VAL A 117 -6.00 14.51 -2.14
N ASP A 118 -5.78 15.77 -2.51
CA ASP A 118 -6.44 16.41 -3.66
C ASP A 118 -5.68 16.22 -5.00
N THR A 119 -4.46 15.69 -4.95
CA THR A 119 -3.59 15.57 -6.14
C THR A 119 -3.33 14.14 -6.57
N LEU A 120 -3.55 13.17 -5.68
CA LEU A 120 -3.34 11.76 -5.98
C LEU A 120 -4.42 11.27 -6.96
N SER A 121 -3.97 10.66 -8.04
CA SER A 121 -4.82 10.15 -9.12
C SER A 121 -4.59 8.66 -9.37
N ALA A 122 -5.45 8.04 -10.17
CA ALA A 122 -5.29 6.66 -10.58
C ALA A 122 -5.80 6.42 -12.01
N PHE A 123 -5.16 5.45 -12.67
CA PHE A 123 -5.68 4.79 -13.86
C PHE A 123 -6.26 3.43 -13.44
N THR A 124 -7.50 3.16 -13.80
CA THR A 124 -8.18 1.91 -13.43
C THR A 124 -7.94 0.86 -14.52
N LEU A 125 -7.30 -0.24 -14.15
CA LEU A 125 -7.12 -1.42 -14.97
C LEU A 125 -8.19 -2.45 -14.60
N GLU A 126 -9.00 -2.84 -15.58
CA GLU A 126 -10.06 -3.83 -15.40
C GLU A 126 -9.82 -5.02 -16.33
N ARG A 127 -10.00 -6.24 -15.80
CA ARG A 127 -9.98 -7.45 -16.61
C ARG A 127 -11.23 -7.50 -17.49
N THR A 128 -11.04 -7.65 -18.80
CA THR A 128 -12.12 -7.89 -19.76
C THR A 128 -11.94 -9.26 -20.42
N PRO A 129 -12.98 -9.82 -21.07
CA PRO A 129 -12.83 -11.07 -21.84
C PRO A 129 -11.74 -11.00 -22.92
N ASP A 130 -11.47 -9.82 -23.45
CA ASP A 130 -10.52 -9.58 -24.55
C ASP A 130 -9.13 -9.09 -24.07
N GLY A 131 -8.92 -8.97 -22.75
CA GLY A 131 -7.63 -8.53 -22.18
C GLY A 131 -7.79 -7.59 -20.98
N VAL A 132 -7.11 -6.44 -21.03
CA VAL A 132 -7.15 -5.42 -19.97
C VAL A 132 -7.62 -4.10 -20.56
N LYS A 133 -8.63 -3.50 -19.93
CA LYS A 133 -9.08 -2.14 -20.23
C LYS A 133 -8.45 -1.17 -19.23
N ILE A 134 -7.99 -0.02 -19.71
CA ILE A 134 -7.44 1.05 -18.88
C ILE A 134 -8.35 2.28 -19.02
N SER A 135 -8.80 2.84 -17.90
CA SER A 135 -9.58 4.07 -17.87
C SER A 135 -8.70 5.32 -18.04
N ASP A 136 -9.31 6.46 -18.32
CA ASP A 136 -8.66 7.76 -18.13
C ASP A 136 -8.29 7.98 -16.65
N GLU A 137 -7.40 8.94 -16.43
CA GLU A 137 -6.96 9.38 -15.09
C GLU A 137 -8.15 9.98 -14.32
N ALA A 138 -8.32 9.54 -13.07
CA ALA A 138 -9.34 10.06 -12.16
C ALA A 138 -8.77 10.29 -10.75
N PRO A 139 -9.40 11.12 -9.91
CA PRO A 139 -9.00 11.28 -8.51
C PRO A 139 -8.95 9.93 -7.78
N PHE A 140 -7.86 9.66 -7.07
CA PHE A 140 -7.61 8.34 -6.48
C PHE A 140 -8.74 7.89 -5.53
N VAL A 141 -9.19 8.79 -4.66
CA VAL A 141 -10.22 8.49 -3.65
C VAL A 141 -11.55 8.07 -4.31
N GLU A 142 -11.93 8.74 -5.40
CA GLU A 142 -13.15 8.43 -6.15
C GLU A 142 -13.00 7.12 -6.92
N ALA A 143 -11.88 6.93 -7.62
CA ALA A 143 -11.59 5.69 -8.34
C ALA A 143 -11.54 4.47 -7.40
N ALA A 144 -10.94 4.63 -6.21
CA ALA A 144 -10.89 3.60 -5.17
C ALA A 144 -12.28 3.26 -4.64
N ALA A 145 -13.10 4.25 -4.26
CA ALA A 145 -14.46 4.01 -3.78
C ALA A 145 -15.31 3.25 -4.83
N ASN A 146 -15.24 3.69 -6.09
CA ASN A 146 -15.94 3.04 -7.20
C ASN A 146 -15.47 1.58 -7.41
N ALA A 147 -14.17 1.34 -7.42
CA ALA A 147 -13.60 0.00 -7.60
C ALA A 147 -13.95 -0.94 -6.44
N MET A 148 -14.00 -0.42 -5.20
CA MET A 148 -14.39 -1.15 -3.99
C MET A 148 -15.91 -1.39 -3.90
N GLY A 149 -16.73 -0.70 -4.71
CA GLY A 149 -18.19 -0.80 -4.68
C GLY A 149 -18.82 -0.14 -3.44
N ILE A 150 -18.20 0.92 -2.91
CA ILE A 150 -18.70 1.68 -1.77
C ILE A 150 -19.09 3.11 -2.17
N ASP A 151 -20.05 3.70 -1.47
CA ASP A 151 -20.52 5.07 -1.77
C ASP A 151 -19.42 6.12 -1.60
N LYS A 152 -18.56 5.94 -0.60
CA LYS A 152 -17.50 6.89 -0.27
C LYS A 152 -16.37 6.22 0.50
N LEU A 153 -15.13 6.47 0.06
CA LEU A 153 -13.94 6.18 0.85
C LEU A 153 -13.68 7.36 1.80
N ARG A 154 -13.71 7.12 3.12
CA ARG A 154 -13.40 8.11 4.14
C ARG A 154 -11.90 8.37 4.16
N VAL A 155 -11.52 9.65 4.12
CA VAL A 155 -10.14 10.08 4.23
C VAL A 155 -9.93 10.72 5.59
N ILE A 156 -9.00 10.18 6.37
CA ILE A 156 -8.51 10.75 7.63
C ILE A 156 -7.15 11.37 7.31
N ASP A 157 -7.10 12.69 7.09
CA ASP A 157 -5.85 13.36 6.75
C ASP A 157 -4.97 13.60 7.99
N THR A 158 -3.66 13.75 7.81
CA THR A 158 -2.71 13.98 8.92
C THR A 158 -2.69 15.42 9.47
N GLY A 159 -3.51 16.32 8.94
CA GLY A 159 -3.63 17.71 9.39
C GLY A 159 -3.29 18.72 8.31
N LEU A 160 -3.95 19.88 8.36
CA LEU A 160 -3.71 21.00 7.45
C LEU A 160 -2.58 21.94 7.90
N ASP A 161 -2.06 21.76 9.13
CA ASP A 161 -0.87 22.49 9.60
C ASP A 161 0.35 21.94 8.84
N PRO A 162 0.89 22.67 7.84
CA PRO A 162 1.84 22.10 6.89
C PRO A 162 3.12 21.64 7.58
N VAL A 163 3.56 22.35 8.63
CA VAL A 163 4.79 22.01 9.37
C VAL A 163 4.62 20.70 10.11
N ILE A 164 3.44 20.47 10.67
CA ILE A 164 3.18 19.27 11.47
C ILE A 164 2.81 18.08 10.59
N ALA A 165 2.06 18.31 9.51
CA ALA A 165 1.82 17.29 8.50
C ALA A 165 3.13 16.81 7.88
N GLU A 166 4.06 17.71 7.54
CA GLU A 166 5.40 17.34 7.05
C GLU A 166 6.21 16.59 8.10
N ARG A 167 6.16 17.01 9.36
CA ARG A 167 6.88 16.33 10.44
C ARG A 167 6.35 14.92 10.69
N GLU A 168 5.04 14.75 10.84
CA GLU A 168 4.46 13.43 11.07
C GLU A 168 4.57 12.55 9.82
N GLN A 169 4.53 13.13 8.61
CA GLN A 169 4.88 12.41 7.38
C GLN A 169 6.33 11.93 7.41
N TRP A 170 7.26 12.75 7.89
CA TRP A 170 8.67 12.38 8.05
C TRP A 170 8.87 11.27 9.09
N ASP A 171 8.01 11.21 10.11
CA ASP A 171 7.95 10.17 11.14
C ASP A 171 7.00 9.00 10.75
N ASP A 172 6.66 8.86 9.47
CA ASP A 172 5.83 7.78 8.90
C ASP A 172 4.43 7.64 9.51
N GLY A 173 3.78 8.75 9.85
CA GLY A 173 2.43 8.81 10.43
C GLY A 173 1.34 8.12 9.60
N ASN A 174 1.50 8.05 8.28
CA ASN A 174 0.57 7.38 7.38
C ASN A 174 0.82 5.89 7.23
N ASN A 175 1.92 5.34 7.75
CA ASN A 175 2.32 3.96 7.56
C ASN A 175 1.83 3.06 8.71
N THR A 176 0.52 3.12 8.97
CA THR A 176 -0.13 2.34 10.04
C THR A 176 -0.39 0.90 9.61
N LEU A 177 -0.35 -0.04 10.55
CA LEU A 177 -0.65 -1.45 10.31
C LEU A 177 -2.05 -1.80 10.86
N ALA A 178 -3.00 -2.10 9.98
CA ALA A 178 -4.32 -2.58 10.38
C ALA A 178 -4.27 -4.05 10.85
N LEU A 179 -4.63 -4.32 12.10
CA LEU A 179 -4.77 -5.66 12.66
C LEU A 179 -6.16 -6.24 12.39
N ALA A 180 -7.18 -5.40 12.47
CA ALA A 180 -8.57 -5.69 12.20
C ALA A 180 -9.24 -4.41 11.63
N PRO A 181 -10.45 -4.50 11.05
CA PRO A 181 -11.24 -3.31 10.71
C PRO A 181 -11.32 -2.35 11.91
N GLY A 182 -10.87 -1.11 11.73
CA GLY A 182 -10.89 -0.08 12.76
C GLY A 182 -9.86 -0.26 13.89
N VAL A 183 -8.90 -1.19 13.77
CA VAL A 183 -7.84 -1.40 14.79
C VAL A 183 -6.47 -1.36 14.14
N VAL A 184 -5.66 -0.36 14.48
CA VAL A 184 -4.36 -0.11 13.86
C VAL A 184 -3.22 -0.03 14.87
N VAL A 185 -2.01 -0.39 14.44
CA VAL A 185 -0.76 -0.11 15.13
C VAL A 185 -0.10 1.11 14.52
N ALA A 186 0.29 2.06 15.36
CA ALA A 186 0.95 3.31 14.96
C ALA A 186 2.10 3.67 15.91
N TYR A 187 2.96 4.61 15.50
CA TYR A 187 4.00 5.14 16.38
C TYR A 187 3.42 6.15 17.37
N GLU A 188 3.86 6.09 18.63
CA GLU A 188 3.40 7.00 19.69
C GLU A 188 3.68 8.48 19.40
N ARG A 189 4.75 8.78 18.63
CA ARG A 189 5.21 10.15 18.34
C ARG A 189 4.30 10.92 17.39
N ASN A 190 3.46 10.22 16.62
CA ASN A 190 2.54 10.80 15.65
C ASN A 190 1.23 11.20 16.33
N ALA A 191 1.34 12.01 17.38
CA ALA A 191 0.27 12.26 18.33
C ALA A 191 -0.97 12.90 17.68
N ARG A 192 -0.81 13.77 16.67
CA ARG A 192 -1.96 14.40 16.00
C ARG A 192 -2.66 13.43 15.06
N THR A 193 -1.90 12.68 14.26
CA THR A 193 -2.47 11.61 13.42
C THR A 193 -3.20 10.57 14.27
N ASN A 194 -2.61 10.14 15.39
CA ASN A 194 -3.24 9.19 16.31
C ASN A 194 -4.55 9.75 16.90
N ALA A 195 -4.57 11.01 17.34
CA ALA A 195 -5.79 11.64 17.85
C ALA A 195 -6.88 11.72 16.78
N ARG A 196 -6.54 12.04 15.53
CA ARG A 196 -7.49 12.09 14.41
C ARG A 196 -8.06 10.72 14.04
N LEU A 197 -7.23 9.69 14.06
CA LEU A 197 -7.67 8.31 13.89
C LEU A 197 -8.68 7.94 14.99
N GLN A 198 -8.38 8.26 16.25
CA GLN A 198 -9.26 8.01 17.38
C GLN A 198 -10.59 8.79 17.27
N ASP A 199 -10.55 10.07 16.90
CA ASP A 199 -11.74 10.89 16.67
C ASP A 199 -12.61 10.34 15.52
N ALA A 200 -12.01 9.66 14.56
CA ALA A 200 -12.68 8.97 13.46
C ALA A 200 -13.18 7.56 13.81
N GLY A 201 -13.05 7.14 15.07
CA GLY A 201 -13.53 5.84 15.57
C GLY A 201 -12.53 4.68 15.40
N ILE A 202 -11.28 4.96 15.05
CA ILE A 202 -10.23 3.94 14.90
C ILE A 202 -9.52 3.73 16.24
N GLU A 203 -9.43 2.48 16.69
CA GLU A 203 -8.59 2.08 17.81
C GLU A 203 -7.11 2.12 17.40
N VAL A 204 -6.31 2.89 18.14
CA VAL A 204 -4.88 3.06 17.86
C VAL A 204 -4.04 2.44 18.97
N LEU A 205 -3.35 1.36 18.63
CA LEU A 205 -2.36 0.70 19.48
C LEU A 205 -0.98 1.32 19.20
N THR A 206 -0.44 2.05 20.18
CA THR A 206 0.83 2.74 19.99
C THR A 206 2.03 1.87 20.36
N ILE A 207 3.10 2.00 19.57
CA ILE A 207 4.42 1.44 19.89
C ILE A 207 5.48 2.54 19.90
N ALA A 208 6.52 2.35 20.73
CA ALA A 208 7.64 3.29 20.79
C ALA A 208 8.47 3.23 19.49
N ALA A 209 8.84 4.40 18.99
CA ALA A 209 9.53 4.55 17.70
C ALA A 209 10.95 5.14 17.83
N SER A 210 11.50 5.19 19.06
CA SER A 210 12.77 5.89 19.36
C SER A 210 13.89 5.50 18.39
N GLU A 211 14.10 4.20 18.20
CA GLU A 211 15.12 3.65 17.31
C GLU A 211 14.54 3.22 15.96
N LEU A 212 13.38 2.54 15.94
CA LEU A 212 12.79 1.99 14.72
C LEU A 212 12.40 3.07 13.70
N GLY A 213 11.93 4.24 14.17
CA GLY A 213 11.58 5.36 13.31
C GLY A 213 12.78 5.97 12.57
N THR A 214 14.02 5.72 13.01
CA THR A 214 15.22 6.23 12.31
C THR A 214 15.39 5.60 10.92
N GLY A 215 14.83 4.41 10.71
CA GLY A 215 14.83 3.68 9.45
C GLY A 215 13.86 4.23 8.40
N ARG A 216 13.01 5.21 8.75
CA ARG A 216 11.98 5.79 7.87
C ARG A 216 11.01 4.73 7.34
N GLY A 217 10.42 3.99 8.27
CA GLY A 217 9.31 3.08 8.01
C GLY A 217 8.44 2.92 9.25
N GLY A 218 7.13 2.87 9.04
CA GLY A 218 6.15 2.62 10.09
C GLY A 218 5.90 1.13 10.39
N PRO A 219 4.97 0.83 11.29
CA PRO A 219 4.54 -0.54 11.58
C PRO A 219 4.19 -1.37 10.35
N ARG A 220 3.62 -0.77 9.30
CA ARG A 220 3.29 -1.49 8.06
C ARG A 220 4.55 -1.95 7.32
N CYS A 221 5.53 -1.07 7.13
CA CYS A 221 6.82 -1.40 6.49
C CYS A 221 7.59 -2.54 7.18
N MET A 222 7.39 -2.71 8.50
CA MET A 222 8.01 -3.78 9.28
C MET A 222 7.24 -5.11 9.25
N SER A 223 6.16 -5.18 8.47
CA SER A 223 5.23 -6.31 8.45
C SER A 223 5.00 -6.83 7.03
N CYS A 224 4.67 -8.12 6.93
CA CYS A 224 4.23 -8.74 5.67
C CYS A 224 3.11 -9.74 6.01
N PRO A 225 1.84 -9.34 5.90
CA PRO A 225 0.72 -10.23 6.18
C PRO A 225 0.76 -11.47 5.29
N VAL A 226 0.80 -12.66 5.90
CA VAL A 226 0.79 -13.95 5.19
C VAL A 226 -0.64 -14.52 5.09
N ALA A 227 -1.47 -14.25 6.10
CA ALA A 227 -2.87 -14.65 6.15
C ALA A 227 -3.67 -13.55 6.85
N ARG A 228 -4.84 -13.25 6.32
CA ARG A 228 -5.83 -12.34 6.90
C ARG A 228 -7.21 -12.88 6.55
N ASP A 229 -8.12 -12.88 7.51
CA ASP A 229 -9.48 -13.36 7.27
C ASP A 229 -10.21 -12.43 6.27
N PRO A 230 -11.12 -12.98 5.44
CA PRO A 230 -11.99 -12.16 4.60
C PRO A 230 -12.84 -11.18 5.43
N LEU A 231 -13.23 -10.08 4.79
CA LEU A 231 -14.21 -9.12 5.34
C LEU A 231 -15.63 -9.67 5.24
#